data_AF-A0A447JLD9-F1
#
_entry.id   AF-A0A447JLD9-F1
#
_cell.length_a   1.000
_cell.length_b   1.000
_cell.length_c   1.000
_cell.angle_alpha   90.00
_cell.angle_beta   90.00
_cell.angle_gamma   90.00
#
_symmetry.space_group_name_H-M   'P 1'
#
loop_
_entity.id
_entity.type
_entity.pdbx_description
1 polymer ?
#
loop_
_entity_poly.entity_id
_entity_poly.type
_entity_poly.pdbx_seq_one_letter_code
_entity_poly.pdbx_strand_id
1 'polypeptide(L)'
;MWMMVISTSLSSSMFVTGAAPNVLGLEFVSKIAGVQISWLQWFLSFLPVGIILLIVAPWLSYVLYKPEVTHSAEVAAWAGGELKNMGRLSRKEWTLIGLVLLSLGLWVFGGKIINATAVGLLAVSLDAGVACCAVERYYALQQRLEHPG
;
A
#
# COMPACT_ATOMS: atom_id res chain seq x y z
N MET A 1 16.41 5.78 -5.95
CA MET A 1 15.41 5.55 -7.02
C MET A 1 15.11 4.06 -7.24
N TRP A 2 16.11 3.20 -7.49
CA TRP A 2 15.88 1.76 -7.74
C TRP A 2 15.15 1.01 -6.61
N MET A 3 15.51 1.27 -5.34
CA MET A 3 14.81 0.69 -4.18
C MET A 3 13.33 1.03 -4.09
N MET A 4 12.94 2.24 -4.54
CA MET A 4 11.55 2.65 -4.59
C MET A 4 10.77 1.80 -5.59
N VAL A 5 11.32 1.58 -6.79
CA VAL A 5 10.69 0.79 -7.86
C VAL A 5 10.54 -0.68 -7.45
N ILE A 6 11.55 -1.26 -6.79
CA ILE A 6 11.44 -2.64 -6.28
C ILE A 6 10.34 -2.72 -5.22
N SER A 7 10.33 -1.80 -4.26
CA SER A 7 9.34 -1.79 -3.17
C SER A 7 7.91 -1.66 -3.68
N THR A 8 7.65 -0.76 -4.64
CA THR A 8 6.31 -0.56 -5.20
C THR A 8 5.87 -1.76 -6.03
N SER A 9 6.75 -2.30 -6.88
CA SER A 9 6.44 -3.47 -7.71
C SER A 9 6.15 -4.72 -6.86
N LEU A 10 6.93 -4.92 -5.80
CA LEU A 10 6.77 -6.04 -4.88
C LEU A 10 5.44 -5.95 -4.12
N SER A 11 5.14 -4.78 -3.56
CA SER A 11 3.89 -4.54 -2.82
C SER A 11 2.67 -4.69 -3.74
N SER A 12 2.73 -4.17 -4.97
CA SER A 12 1.64 -4.31 -5.95
C SER A 12 1.40 -5.76 -6.38
N SER A 13 2.43 -6.61 -6.41
CA SER A 13 2.31 -8.02 -6.79
C SER A 13 1.82 -8.91 -5.64
N MET A 14 2.23 -8.59 -4.41
CA MET A 14 1.91 -9.37 -3.21
C MET A 14 0.42 -9.32 -2.87
N PHE A 15 -0.24 -8.19 -3.10
CA PHE A 15 -1.67 -8.03 -2.87
C PHE A 15 -2.46 -8.17 -4.16
N VAL A 16 -3.51 -8.99 -4.15
CA VAL A 16 -4.49 -9.07 -5.25
C VAL A 16 -5.01 -7.69 -5.65
N THR A 17 -5.15 -6.80 -4.68
CA THR A 17 -5.68 -5.45 -4.87
C THR A 17 -4.60 -4.40 -5.10
N GLY A 18 -3.34 -4.81 -5.14
CA GLY A 18 -2.20 -3.94 -5.40
C GLY A 18 -2.13 -3.43 -6.84
N ALA A 19 -2.79 -4.10 -7.78
CA ALA A 19 -2.89 -3.67 -9.17
C ALA A 19 -4.18 -4.20 -9.83
N ALA A 20 -4.84 -3.37 -10.66
CA ALA A 20 -5.97 -3.77 -11.48
C ALA A 20 -5.76 -5.08 -12.30
N PRO A 21 -4.60 -5.31 -12.95
CA PRO A 21 -4.36 -6.56 -13.68
C PRO A 21 -4.44 -7.83 -12.80
N ASN A 22 -4.11 -7.75 -11.51
CA ASN A 22 -4.16 -8.92 -10.62
C ASN A 22 -5.61 -9.39 -10.41
N VAL A 23 -6.53 -8.45 -10.18
CA VAL A 23 -7.96 -8.73 -10.02
C VAL A 23 -8.56 -9.25 -11.33
N LEU A 24 -8.21 -8.62 -12.45
CA LEU A 24 -8.66 -9.08 -13.78
C LEU A 24 -8.14 -10.49 -14.10
N GLY A 25 -6.89 -10.79 -13.76
CA GLY A 25 -6.30 -12.12 -13.94
C GLY A 25 -7.05 -13.20 -13.15
N LEU A 26 -7.43 -12.92 -11.91
CA LEU A 26 -8.25 -13.82 -11.11
C LEU A 26 -9.62 -14.08 -11.72
N GLU A 27 -10.28 -13.04 -12.24
CA GLU A 27 -11.56 -13.19 -12.95
C GLU A 27 -11.42 -14.06 -14.21
N PHE A 28 -10.32 -13.91 -14.96
CA PHE A 28 -10.06 -14.76 -16.13
C PHE A 28 -9.79 -16.21 -15.74
N VAL A 29 -8.99 -16.46 -14.70
CA VAL A 29 -8.73 -17.84 -14.21
C VAL A 29 -10.02 -18.49 -13.71
N SER A 30 -10.85 -17.73 -12.99
CA SER A 30 -12.19 -18.15 -12.56
C SER A 30 -13.08 -18.54 -13.75
N LYS A 31 -13.12 -17.72 -14.81
CA LYS A 31 -13.99 -17.95 -15.98
C LYS A 31 -13.50 -19.02 -16.95
N ILE A 32 -12.18 -19.12 -17.14
CA ILE A 32 -11.57 -20.03 -18.13
C ILE A 32 -11.23 -21.38 -17.51
N ALA A 33 -10.63 -21.38 -16.32
CA ALA A 33 -10.13 -22.59 -15.65
C ALA A 33 -11.10 -23.11 -14.56
N GLY A 34 -12.11 -22.33 -14.18
CA GLY A 34 -13.08 -22.71 -13.14
C GLY A 34 -12.51 -22.67 -11.71
N VAL A 35 -11.29 -22.16 -11.52
CA VAL A 35 -10.61 -22.14 -10.22
C VAL A 35 -10.84 -20.80 -9.53
N GLN A 36 -11.42 -20.83 -8.33
CA GLN A 36 -11.59 -19.66 -7.47
C GLN A 36 -10.42 -19.55 -6.49
N ILE A 37 -9.56 -18.55 -6.67
CA ILE A 37 -8.48 -18.26 -5.73
C ILE A 37 -8.95 -17.14 -4.80
N SER A 38 -8.94 -17.39 -3.50
CA SER A 38 -9.29 -16.36 -2.51
C SER A 38 -8.16 -15.34 -2.35
N TRP A 39 -8.48 -14.14 -1.85
CA TRP A 39 -7.49 -13.11 -1.54
C TRP A 39 -6.39 -13.64 -0.61
N LEU A 40 -6.77 -14.40 0.41
CA LEU A 40 -5.83 -14.98 1.37
C LEU A 40 -4.98 -16.08 0.74
N GLN A 41 -5.55 -16.90 -0.14
CA GLN A 41 -4.80 -17.93 -0.87
C GLN A 41 -3.73 -17.32 -1.77
N TRP A 42 -4.04 -16.23 -2.48
CA TRP A 42 -3.06 -15.50 -3.28
C TRP A 42 -1.92 -14.97 -2.41
N PHE A 43 -2.27 -14.26 -1.33
CA PHE A 43 -1.30 -13.67 -0.43
C PHE A 43 -0.36 -14.73 0.17
N LEU A 44 -0.92 -15.83 0.69
CA LEU A 44 -0.13 -16.93 1.25
C LEU A 44 0.73 -17.65 0.20
N SER A 45 0.26 -17.75 -1.04
CA SER A 45 1.04 -18.34 -2.14
C SER A 45 2.22 -17.46 -2.54
N PHE A 46 2.07 -16.14 -2.50
CA PHE A 46 3.14 -15.19 -2.82
C PHE A 46 4.10 -14.96 -1.64
N LEU A 47 3.62 -15.11 -0.40
CA LEU A 47 4.36 -14.81 0.83
C LEU A 47 5.79 -15.37 0.88
N PRO A 48 6.08 -16.63 0.50
CA PRO A 48 7.44 -17.17 0.55
C PRO A 48 8.40 -16.38 -0.35
N VAL A 49 7.96 -16.06 -1.58
CA VAL A 49 8.75 -15.29 -2.55
C VAL A 49 8.84 -13.82 -2.12
N GLY A 50 7.74 -13.27 -1.61
CA GLY A 50 7.68 -11.91 -1.09
C GLY A 50 8.68 -11.67 0.03
N ILE A 51 8.77 -12.57 1.02
CA ILE A 51 9.72 -12.47 2.13
C ILE A 51 11.16 -12.53 1.62
N ILE A 52 11.47 -13.46 0.71
CA ILE A 52 12.81 -13.56 0.12
C ILE A 52 13.18 -12.25 -0.58
N LEU A 53 12.30 -11.71 -1.40
CA LEU A 53 12.54 -10.45 -2.12
C LEU A 53 12.64 -9.25 -1.18
N LEU A 54 11.84 -9.20 -0.11
CA LEU A 54 11.91 -8.16 0.92
C LEU A 54 13.25 -8.13 1.66
N ILE A 55 13.93 -9.26 1.79
CA ILE A 55 15.26 -9.35 2.43
C ILE A 55 16.37 -9.11 1.41
N VAL A 56 16.28 -9.78 0.26
CA VAL A 56 17.33 -9.75 -0.78
C VAL A 56 17.44 -8.37 -1.42
N ALA A 57 16.33 -7.69 -1.70
CA ALA A 57 16.35 -6.37 -2.35
C ALA A 57 17.13 -5.30 -1.55
N PRO A 58 16.83 -5.03 -0.26
CA PRO A 58 17.60 -4.07 0.52
C PRO A 58 19.03 -4.54 0.77
N TRP A 59 19.25 -5.84 0.98
CA TRP A 59 20.61 -6.37 1.16
C TRP A 59 21.47 -6.14 -0.09
N LEU A 60 20.96 -6.49 -1.27
CA LEU A 60 21.65 -6.30 -2.53
C LEU A 60 21.88 -4.82 -2.82
N SER A 61 20.90 -3.96 -2.55
CA SER A 61 21.07 -2.52 -2.70
C SER A 61 22.11 -1.95 -1.74
N TYR A 62 22.22 -2.48 -0.52
CA TYR A 62 23.22 -2.04 0.45
C TYR A 62 24.64 -2.43 0.01
N VAL A 63 24.81 -3.61 -0.59
CA VAL A 63 26.10 -4.08 -1.09
C VAL A 63 26.53 -3.34 -2.35
N LEU A 64 25.61 -3.20 -3.33
CA LEU A 64 25.92 -2.57 -4.62
C LEU A 64 26.04 -1.04 -4.54
N TYR A 65 25.18 -0.42 -3.75
CA TYR A 65 25.09 1.03 -3.60
C TYR A 65 25.18 1.39 -2.12
N LYS A 66 26.36 1.16 -1.54
CA LYS A 66 26.60 1.47 -0.13
C LYS A 66 26.27 2.95 0.12
N PRO A 67 25.31 3.25 1.01
CA PRO A 67 24.90 4.62 1.25
C PRO A 67 26.04 5.43 1.89
N GLU A 68 26.30 6.62 1.37
CA GLU A 68 27.33 7.53 1.90
C GLU A 68 26.93 8.10 3.27
N VAL A 69 25.62 8.27 3.52
CA VAL A 69 25.07 8.72 4.80
C VAL A 69 24.31 7.57 5.45
N THR A 70 24.93 6.93 6.45
CA THR A 70 24.31 5.83 7.22
C THR A 70 23.56 6.31 8.46
N HIS A 71 23.95 7.46 9.01
CA HIS A 71 23.32 8.08 10.16
C HIS A 71 23.25 9.59 9.98
N SER A 72 22.05 10.16 10.12
CA SER A 72 21.85 11.59 10.24
C SER A 72 20.95 11.88 11.44
N ALA A 73 21.56 12.40 12.51
CA ALA A 73 20.84 12.80 13.72
C ALA A 73 19.90 13.98 13.44
N GLU A 74 20.25 14.83 12.48
CA GLU A 74 19.46 15.98 12.05
C GLU A 74 18.15 15.55 11.39
N VAL A 75 18.19 14.54 10.51
CA VAL A 75 16.98 14.00 9.85
C VAL A 75 16.03 13.37 10.86
N ALA A 76 16.57 12.65 11.86
CA ALA A 76 15.77 12.06 12.92
C ALA A 76 15.11 13.13 13.82
N ALA A 77 15.86 14.19 14.17
CA ALA A 77 15.35 15.32 14.95
C ALA A 77 14.28 16.10 14.18
N TRP A 78 14.50 16.36 12.89
CA TRP A 78 13.55 17.00 11.99
C TRP A 78 12.27 16.18 11.83
N ALA A 79 12.37 14.89 11.54
CA ALA A 79 11.20 14.00 11.41
C ALA A 79 10.39 13.92 12.71
N GLY A 80 11.07 13.92 13.87
CA GLY A 80 10.41 13.98 15.17
C GLY A 80 9.71 15.33 15.44
N GLY A 81 10.25 16.44 14.94
CA GLY A 81 9.61 17.75 14.96
C GLY A 81 8.36 17.77 14.07
N GLU A 82 8.46 17.24 12.86
CA GLU A 82 7.35 17.22 11.91
C GLU A 82 6.22 16.29 12.36
N LEU A 83 6.55 15.13 12.96
CA LEU A 83 5.55 14.24 13.56
C LEU A 83 4.77 14.94 14.69
N LYS A 84 5.43 15.81 15.48
CA LYS A 84 4.77 16.64 16.49
C LYS A 84 3.89 17.72 15.86
N ASN A 85 4.32 18.32 14.75
CA ASN A 85 3.54 19.32 13.99
C ASN A 85 2.28 18.71 13.36
N MET A 86 2.34 17.46 12.88
CA MET A 86 1.19 16.75 12.33
C MET A 86 0.08 16.53 13.37
N GLY A 87 0.44 16.39 14.65
CA GLY A 87 -0.51 16.34 15.76
C GLY A 87 -1.31 15.04 15.84
N ARG A 88 -2.49 15.09 16.47
CA ARG A 88 -3.35 13.91 16.67
C ARG A 88 -4.05 13.52 15.37
N LEU A 89 -4.23 12.21 15.16
CA LEU A 89 -4.98 11.68 14.02
C LEU A 89 -6.36 12.34 13.89
N SER A 90 -6.63 12.88 12.71
CA SER A 90 -7.89 13.48 12.32
C SER A 90 -9.00 12.44 12.27
N ARG A 91 -10.25 12.88 12.46
CA ARG A 91 -11.44 12.01 12.28
C ARG A 91 -11.46 11.36 10.90
N LYS A 92 -10.96 12.05 9.86
CA LYS A 92 -10.89 11.50 8.49
C LYS A 92 -9.87 10.36 8.36
N GLU A 93 -8.75 10.45 9.06
CA GLU A 93 -7.71 9.40 9.08
C GLU A 93 -8.21 8.17 9.83
N TRP A 94 -8.95 8.37 10.93
CA TRP A 94 -9.64 7.28 11.62
C TRP A 94 -10.68 6.59 10.75
N THR A 95 -11.47 7.34 9.97
CA THR A 95 -12.41 6.76 9.00
C THR A 95 -11.70 5.92 7.94
N LEU A 96 -10.57 6.41 7.41
CA LEU A 96 -9.78 5.69 6.41
C LEU A 96 -9.21 4.37 6.98
N ILE A 97 -8.65 4.41 8.19
CA ILE A 97 -8.19 3.19 8.88
C ILE A 97 -9.36 2.19 9.05
N GLY A 98 -10.53 2.68 9.47
CA GLY A 98 -11.73 1.86 9.62
C GLY A 98 -12.17 1.22 8.30
N LEU A 99 -12.15 1.97 7.19
CA LEU A 99 -12.55 1.47 5.88
C LEU A 99 -11.59 0.40 5.34
N VAL A 100 -10.28 0.60 5.53
CA VAL A 100 -9.25 -0.38 5.15
C VAL A 100 -9.42 -1.68 5.95
N LEU A 101 -9.60 -1.58 7.27
CA LEU A 101 -9.82 -2.76 8.12
C LEU A 101 -11.10 -3.51 7.77
N LEU A 102 -12.19 -2.78 7.49
CA LEU A 102 -13.45 -3.38 7.06
C LEU A 102 -13.29 -4.11 5.71
N SER A 103 -12.56 -3.50 4.76
CA SER A 103 -12.29 -4.10 3.46
C SER A 103 -11.44 -5.37 3.56
N LEU A 104 -10.39 -5.36 4.39
CA LEU A 104 -9.57 -6.54 4.68
C LEU A 104 -10.40 -7.65 5.33
N GLY A 105 -11.26 -7.31 6.29
CA GLY A 105 -12.19 -8.26 6.90
C GLY A 105 -13.12 -8.90 5.87
N LEU A 106 -13.68 -8.10 4.97
CA LEU A 106 -14.56 -8.59 3.92
C LEU A 106 -13.83 -9.49 2.91
N TRP A 107 -12.56 -9.24 2.61
CA TRP A 107 -11.77 -10.15 1.75
C TRP A 107 -11.38 -11.46 2.42
N VAL A 108 -11.12 -11.46 3.73
CA VAL A 108 -10.77 -12.69 4.47
C VAL A 108 -12.00 -13.56 4.71
N PHE A 109 -13.14 -12.96 5.09
CA PHE A 109 -14.34 -13.71 5.51
C PHE A 109 -15.44 -13.76 4.44
N GLY A 110 -15.48 -12.83 3.48
CA GLY A 110 -16.58 -12.65 2.52
C GLY A 110 -16.49 -13.48 1.24
N GLY A 111 -15.47 -14.32 1.08
CA GLY A 111 -15.21 -15.08 -0.15
C GLY A 111 -16.32 -16.06 -0.60
N LYS A 112 -17.35 -16.29 0.22
CA LYS A 112 -18.51 -17.14 -0.13
C LYS A 112 -19.76 -16.36 -0.59
N ILE A 113 -19.82 -15.05 -0.38
CA ILE A 113 -21.06 -14.25 -0.51
C ILE A 113 -20.90 -13.13 -1.54
N ILE A 114 -19.69 -12.57 -1.71
CA ILE A 114 -19.44 -11.43 -2.60
C ILE A 114 -18.18 -11.66 -3.42
N ASN A 115 -18.24 -11.36 -4.72
CA ASN A 115 -17.09 -11.41 -5.60
C ASN A 115 -16.04 -10.37 -5.16
N ALA A 116 -14.78 -10.80 -4.96
CA ALA A 116 -13.69 -9.98 -4.45
C ALA A 116 -13.48 -8.68 -5.26
N THR A 117 -13.78 -8.74 -6.57
CA THR A 117 -13.73 -7.62 -7.51
C THR A 117 -14.76 -6.53 -7.18
N ALA A 118 -15.99 -6.92 -6.81
CA ALA A 118 -17.05 -5.97 -6.45
C ALA A 118 -16.72 -5.25 -5.14
N VAL A 119 -16.18 -5.97 -4.16
CA VAL A 119 -15.70 -5.39 -2.89
C VAL A 119 -14.57 -4.39 -3.17
N GLY A 120 -13.61 -4.74 -4.04
CA GLY A 120 -12.52 -3.86 -4.41
C GLY A 120 -12.97 -2.57 -5.12
N LEU A 121 -13.92 -2.67 -6.04
CA LEU A 121 -14.48 -1.48 -6.71
C LEU A 121 -15.25 -0.58 -5.74
N LEU A 122 -16.02 -1.15 -4.82
CA LEU A 122 -16.72 -0.36 -3.79
C LEU A 122 -15.76 0.32 -2.83
N ALA A 123 -14.74 -0.41 -2.35
CA ALA A 123 -13.71 0.15 -1.48
C ALA A 123 -12.97 1.31 -2.16
N VAL A 124 -12.51 1.13 -3.42
CA VAL A 124 -11.84 2.20 -4.19
C VAL A 124 -12.78 3.38 -4.46
N SER A 125 -14.06 3.14 -4.72
CA SER A 125 -15.03 4.22 -4.97
C SER A 125 -15.30 5.05 -3.71
N LEU A 126 -15.37 4.40 -2.54
CA LEU A 126 -15.50 5.06 -1.24
C LEU A 126 -14.20 5.78 -0.84
N ASP A 127 -13.05 5.14 -1.08
CA ASP A 127 -11.74 5.70 -0.80
C ASP A 127 -11.40 6.87 -1.72
N ALA A 128 -11.81 6.87 -2.99
CA ALA A 128 -11.52 7.97 -3.92
C ALA A 128 -12.04 9.33 -3.39
N GLY A 129 -13.20 9.34 -2.71
CA GLY A 129 -13.73 10.55 -2.07
C GLY A 129 -12.89 11.03 -0.89
N VAL A 130 -12.29 10.11 -0.11
CA VAL A 130 -11.47 10.43 1.07
C VAL A 130 -10.02 10.70 0.69
N ALA A 131 -9.47 9.94 -0.25
CA ALA A 131 -8.12 10.04 -0.79
C ALA A 131 -7.94 11.30 -1.63
N CYS A 132 -8.91 11.70 -2.46
CA CYS A 132 -8.83 12.98 -3.18
C CYS A 132 -8.67 14.15 -2.19
N CYS A 133 -9.45 14.13 -1.10
CA CYS A 133 -9.40 15.15 -0.06
C CYS A 133 -8.11 15.08 0.80
N ALA A 134 -7.55 13.89 1.01
CA ALA A 134 -6.28 13.71 1.72
C ALA A 134 -5.05 14.07 0.87
N VAL A 135 -5.07 13.72 -0.42
CA VAL A 135 -4.04 14.05 -1.40
C VAL A 135 -4.00 15.56 -1.65
N GLU A 136 -5.15 16.23 -1.79
CA GLU A 136 -5.18 17.71 -1.85
C GLU A 136 -4.56 18.36 -0.62
N ARG A 137 -4.84 17.84 0.57
CA ARG A 137 -4.27 18.36 1.82
C ARG A 137 -2.77 18.13 1.90
N TYR A 138 -2.28 17.00 1.40
CA TYR A 138 -0.85 16.68 1.34
C TYR A 138 -0.12 17.55 0.30
N TYR A 139 -0.71 17.74 -0.89
CA TYR A 139 -0.18 18.65 -1.91
C TYR A 139 -0.12 20.10 -1.42
N ALA A 140 -1.15 20.56 -0.71
CA ALA A 140 -1.20 21.91 -0.14
C ALA A 140 -0.14 22.12 0.96
N LEU A 141 0.20 21.08 1.72
CA LEU A 141 1.30 21.10 2.70
C LEU A 141 2.67 21.14 2.00
N GLN A 142 2.84 20.36 0.93
CA GLN A 142 4.09 20.32 0.19
C GLN A 142 4.40 21.65 -0.53
N GLN A 143 3.39 22.30 -1.11
CA GLN A 143 3.52 23.65 -1.66
C GLN A 143 3.89 24.71 -0.62
N ARG A 144 3.44 24.57 0.64
CA ARG A 144 3.84 25.47 1.73
C ARG A 144 5.28 25.28 2.16
N LEU A 145 5.83 24.08 2.03
CA LEU A 145 7.21 23.77 2.41
C LEU A 145 8.22 24.21 1.33
N GLU A 146 7.83 24.22 0.05
CA GLU A 146 8.67 24.69 -1.06
C GLU A 146 8.80 26.22 -1.14
N HIS A 147 7.88 26.97 -0.51
CA HIS A 147 7.93 28.44 -0.45
C HIS A 147 7.79 28.94 1.00
N PRO A 148 8.88 28.92 1.79
CA PRO A 148 8.90 29.53 3.12
C PRO A 148 9.02 31.05 2.93
N GLY A 149 7.89 31.75 2.91
CA GLY A 149 7.82 33.20 3.03
C GLY A 149 7.98 33.66 4.47
#